data_AF-A0A7I8LKH9-F1
#
_entry.id   AF-A0A7I8LKH9-F1
#
_cell.length_a   1.000
_cell.length_b   1.000
_cell.length_c   1.000
_cell.angle_alpha   90.00
_cell.angle_beta   90.00
_cell.angle_gamma   90.00
#
_symmetry.space_group_name_H-M   'P 1'
#
loop_
_entity.id
_entity.type
_entity.pdbx_description
1 polymer ?
#
loop_
_entity_poly.entity_id
_entity_poly.type
_entity_poly.pdbx_seq_one_letter_code
_entity_poly.pdbx_strand_id
1 'polypeptide(L)'
;MQGGTEPHPVYRKMVDLRLLCEQEIRNHRQKADDAAGAFRRALLSIRARAEENIADREKLADTKLYLKELEDDLREALIVKSCKEARHVVTVESLSTAKARTEDLRKTVEKQRSRKVEYESIVSLAMEALNQDNSKDVDTEGTEEAILWYTKVLGFRIEGGEGVKFIFDKIDLENPDKEYSFTIRLNGDTYTLLQCDPSVEDAKVLLNELNQTNGLFKFVRAMRKKFQASADNGILPATSTVHSELSTDSISSPPASADHGRSDFSNLQSDSEAVLRGKKHHSRKEANHGYSARRASQSKSVDALRRSPRRKKSFIIG
;
A
#
# COMPACT_ATOMS: atom_id res chain seq x y z
N MET A 1 -99.92 58.32 -93.38
CA MET A 1 -99.20 59.26 -94.26
C MET A 1 -97.99 59.77 -93.49
N GLN A 2 -96.98 58.94 -93.22
CA GLN A 2 -95.93 58.51 -94.16
C GLN A 2 -95.28 59.72 -94.87
N GLY A 3 -94.29 60.28 -94.18
CA GLY A 3 -93.23 61.10 -94.75
C GLY A 3 -91.91 60.64 -94.12
N GLY A 4 -91.63 59.35 -94.24
CA GLY A 4 -90.37 58.76 -93.79
C GLY A 4 -89.26 59.23 -94.71
N THR A 5 -88.53 60.27 -94.29
CA THR A 5 -87.29 60.69 -94.94
C THR A 5 -86.25 59.61 -94.65
N GLU A 6 -86.17 58.60 -95.52
CA GLU A 6 -85.14 57.55 -95.49
C GLU A 6 -83.76 58.25 -95.39
N PRO A 7 -82.98 57.97 -94.33
CA PRO A 7 -81.67 58.59 -94.17
C PRO A 7 -80.77 58.24 -95.36
N HIS A 8 -80.06 59.25 -95.88
CA HIS A 8 -79.17 59.11 -97.04
C HIS A 8 -78.27 57.87 -96.88
N PRO A 9 -78.14 56.98 -97.89
CA PRO A 9 -77.53 55.66 -97.75
C PRO A 9 -76.08 55.68 -97.25
N VAL A 10 -75.38 56.80 -97.44
CA VAL A 10 -74.02 57.05 -96.92
C VAL A 10 -74.02 57.26 -95.41
N TYR A 11 -75.02 57.95 -94.84
CA TYR A 11 -75.14 58.19 -93.41
C TYR A 11 -75.36 56.88 -92.63
N ARG A 12 -76.24 56.01 -93.14
CA ARG A 12 -76.50 54.69 -92.53
C ARG A 12 -75.24 53.82 -92.46
N LYS A 13 -74.47 53.78 -93.55
CA LYS A 13 -73.16 53.09 -93.59
C LYS A 13 -72.15 53.66 -92.60
N MET A 14 -72.10 54.99 -92.43
CA MET A 14 -71.19 55.61 -91.46
C MET A 14 -71.58 55.29 -90.00
N VAL A 15 -72.88 55.24 -89.71
CA VAL A 15 -73.38 54.82 -88.39
C VAL A 15 -73.04 53.35 -88.11
N ASP A 16 -73.24 52.47 -89.10
CA ASP A 16 -72.91 51.05 -88.97
C ASP A 16 -71.40 50.84 -88.77
N LEU A 17 -70.55 51.53 -89.54
CA LEU A 17 -69.09 51.49 -89.37
C LEU A 17 -68.65 52.00 -88.00
N ARG A 18 -69.25 53.09 -87.51
CA ARG A 18 -68.97 53.60 -86.17
C ARG A 18 -69.31 52.58 -85.10
N LEU A 19 -70.47 51.92 -85.21
CA LEU A 19 -70.89 50.89 -84.26
C LEU A 19 -69.93 49.69 -84.27
N LEU A 20 -69.48 49.26 -85.45
CA LEU A 20 -68.48 48.20 -85.60
C LEU A 20 -67.14 48.59 -84.98
N CYS A 21 -66.65 49.81 -85.22
CA CYS A 21 -65.44 50.32 -84.58
C CYS A 21 -65.55 50.37 -83.06
N GLU A 22 -66.68 50.86 -82.52
CA GLU A 22 -66.92 50.89 -81.07
C GLU A 22 -66.99 49.48 -80.46
N GLN A 23 -67.58 48.52 -81.16
CA GLN A 23 -67.61 47.12 -80.74
C GLN A 23 -66.22 46.48 -80.74
N GLU A 24 -65.42 46.72 -81.79
CA GLU A 24 -64.06 46.17 -81.87
C GLU A 24 -63.13 46.78 -80.80
N ILE A 25 -63.26 48.09 -80.53
CA ILE A 25 -62.55 48.75 -79.42
C ILE A 25 -62.93 48.10 -78.07
N ARG A 26 -64.22 47.83 -77.84
CA ARG A 26 -64.69 47.15 -76.62
C ARG A 26 -64.11 45.73 -76.52
N ASN A 27 -64.15 44.96 -77.60
CA ASN A 27 -63.60 43.62 -77.65
C ASN A 27 -62.09 43.60 -77.36
N HIS A 28 -61.32 44.51 -77.96
CA HIS A 28 -59.89 44.63 -77.71
C HIS A 28 -59.59 45.04 -76.26
N ARG A 29 -60.37 45.98 -75.70
CA ARG A 29 -60.23 46.37 -74.28
C ARG A 29 -60.49 45.19 -73.35
N GLN A 30 -61.59 44.45 -73.56
CA GLN A 30 -61.91 43.27 -72.75
C GLN A 30 -60.80 42.21 -72.85
N LYS A 31 -60.32 41.89 -74.06
CA LYS A 31 -59.20 40.95 -74.25
C LYS A 31 -57.93 41.42 -73.54
N ALA A 32 -57.63 42.72 -73.60
CA ALA A 32 -56.47 43.29 -72.90
C ALA A 32 -56.63 43.20 -71.37
N ASP A 33 -57.82 43.46 -70.85
CA ASP A 33 -58.14 43.38 -69.42
C ASP A 33 -58.06 41.92 -68.92
N ASP A 34 -58.60 40.97 -69.68
CA ASP A 34 -58.54 39.54 -69.39
C ASP A 34 -57.09 39.02 -69.41
N ALA A 35 -56.31 39.42 -70.42
CA ALA A 35 -54.89 39.08 -70.52
C ALA A 35 -54.09 39.68 -69.35
N ALA A 36 -54.34 40.94 -69.01
CA ALA A 36 -53.70 41.59 -67.87
C ALA A 36 -54.11 40.92 -66.54
N GLY A 37 -55.36 40.51 -66.39
CA GLY A 37 -55.86 39.76 -65.24
C GLY A 37 -55.23 38.37 -65.11
N ALA A 38 -55.10 37.63 -66.21
CA ALA A 38 -54.40 36.35 -66.25
C ALA A 38 -52.91 36.51 -65.88
N PHE A 39 -52.24 37.52 -66.44
CA PHE A 39 -50.84 37.80 -66.14
C PHE A 39 -50.63 38.17 -64.67
N ARG A 40 -51.48 39.04 -64.09
CA ARG A 40 -51.43 39.37 -62.65
C ARG A 40 -51.59 38.12 -61.77
N ARG A 41 -52.55 37.24 -62.08
CA ARG A 41 -52.74 35.97 -61.35
C ARG A 41 -51.52 35.05 -61.45
N ALA A 42 -50.91 34.94 -62.64
CA ALA A 42 -49.70 34.16 -62.83
C ALA A 42 -48.52 34.71 -62.01
N LEU A 43 -48.34 36.03 -61.97
CA LEU A 43 -47.30 36.66 -61.14
C LEU A 43 -47.53 36.41 -59.65
N LEU A 44 -48.77 36.55 -59.16
CA LEU A 44 -49.09 36.25 -57.75
C LEU A 44 -48.83 34.77 -57.41
N SER A 45 -49.16 33.84 -58.31
CA SER A 45 -48.86 32.42 -58.13
C SER A 45 -47.35 32.13 -58.13
N ILE A 46 -46.58 32.77 -59.00
CA ILE A 46 -45.11 32.65 -59.00
C ILE A 46 -44.54 33.19 -57.68
N ARG A 47 -45.01 34.35 -57.23
CA ARG A 47 -44.60 34.95 -55.96
C ARG A 47 -44.88 34.03 -54.76
N ALA A 48 -46.10 33.49 -54.67
CA ALA A 48 -46.48 32.58 -53.59
C ALA A 48 -45.57 31.35 -53.54
N ARG A 49 -45.27 30.74 -54.70
CA ARG A 49 -44.33 29.61 -54.78
C ARG A 49 -42.89 29.99 -54.42
N ALA A 50 -42.46 31.20 -54.74
CA ALA A 50 -41.13 31.68 -54.37
C ALA A 50 -41.01 31.87 -52.85
N GLU A 51 -42.04 32.44 -52.21
CA GLU A 51 -42.12 32.60 -50.75
C GLU A 51 -42.15 31.24 -50.04
N GLU A 52 -42.93 30.28 -50.54
CA GLU A 52 -42.94 28.90 -50.05
C GLU A 52 -41.56 28.23 -50.17
N ASN A 53 -40.88 28.39 -51.32
CA ASN A 53 -39.55 27.83 -51.52
C ASN A 53 -38.51 28.41 -50.55
N ILE A 54 -38.62 29.70 -50.20
CA ILE A 54 -37.75 30.34 -49.21
C ILE A 54 -38.00 29.71 -47.83
N ALA A 55 -39.26 29.57 -47.42
CA ALA A 55 -39.62 28.95 -46.14
C ALA A 55 -39.15 27.49 -46.05
N ASP A 56 -39.26 26.72 -47.14
CA ASP A 56 -38.77 25.34 -47.19
C ASP A 56 -37.24 25.26 -47.13
N ARG A 57 -36.53 26.23 -47.72
CA ARG A 57 -35.07 26.31 -47.62
C ARG A 57 -34.60 26.61 -46.21
N GLU A 58 -35.32 27.44 -45.47
CA GLU A 58 -35.03 27.73 -44.06
C GLU A 58 -35.20 26.46 -43.21
N LYS A 59 -36.34 25.77 -43.32
CA LYS A 59 -36.57 24.48 -42.64
C LYS A 59 -35.53 23.43 -43.01
N LEU A 60 -35.12 23.39 -44.28
CA LEU A 60 -34.06 22.50 -44.74
C LEU A 60 -32.69 22.85 -44.14
N ALA A 61 -32.41 24.14 -43.91
CA ALA A 61 -31.19 24.57 -43.25
C ALA A 61 -31.20 24.15 -41.77
N ASP A 62 -32.30 24.36 -41.07
CA ASP A 62 -32.45 23.99 -39.65
C ASP A 62 -32.30 22.48 -39.44
N THR A 63 -32.98 21.66 -40.26
CA THR A 63 -32.87 20.20 -40.19
C THR A 63 -31.46 19.71 -40.52
N LYS A 64 -30.75 20.36 -41.44
CA LYS A 64 -29.34 20.05 -41.73
C LYS A 64 -28.42 20.36 -40.55
N LEU A 65 -28.66 21.46 -39.83
CA LEU A 65 -27.89 21.80 -38.63
C LEU A 65 -28.14 20.75 -37.54
N TYR A 66 -29.41 20.41 -37.29
CA TYR A 66 -29.77 19.39 -36.32
C TYR A 66 -29.14 18.02 -36.63
N LEU A 67 -29.13 17.61 -37.91
CA LEU A 67 -28.48 16.35 -38.31
C LEU A 67 -26.97 16.37 -38.08
N LYS A 68 -26.30 17.52 -38.27
CA LYS A 68 -24.87 17.64 -37.98
C LYS A 68 -24.58 17.54 -36.48
N GLU A 69 -25.37 18.23 -35.67
CA GLU A 69 -25.26 18.16 -34.20
C GLU A 69 -25.41 16.72 -33.71
N LEU A 70 -26.45 16.01 -34.19
CA LEU A 70 -26.66 14.60 -33.84
C LEU A 70 -25.52 13.68 -34.31
N GLU A 71 -24.92 13.98 -35.48
CA GLU A 71 -23.77 13.23 -35.99
C GLU A 71 -22.52 13.45 -35.12
N ASP A 72 -22.30 14.69 -34.67
CA ASP A 72 -21.19 15.04 -33.78
C ASP A 72 -21.37 14.41 -32.38
N ASP A 73 -22.58 14.42 -31.84
CA ASP A 73 -22.92 13.72 -30.60
C ASP A 73 -22.67 12.22 -30.69
N LEU A 74 -23.03 11.60 -31.82
CA LEU A 74 -22.77 10.18 -32.06
C LEU A 74 -21.26 9.89 -32.12
N ARG A 75 -20.47 10.75 -32.78
CA ARG A 75 -19.01 10.61 -32.83
C ARG A 75 -18.41 10.68 -31.42
N GLU A 76 -18.82 11.65 -30.63
CA GLU A 76 -18.35 11.80 -29.24
C GLU A 76 -18.75 10.59 -28.39
N ALA A 77 -19.99 10.12 -28.49
CA ALA A 77 -20.47 8.94 -27.78
C ALA A 77 -19.67 7.68 -28.14
N LEU A 78 -19.28 7.51 -29.41
CA LEU A 78 -18.45 6.40 -29.86
C LEU A 78 -17.03 6.47 -29.26
N ILE A 79 -16.44 7.66 -29.20
CA ILE A 79 -15.12 7.85 -28.57
C ILE A 79 -15.19 7.48 -27.07
N VAL A 80 -16.20 7.98 -26.36
CA VAL A 80 -16.42 7.69 -24.95
C VAL A 80 -16.64 6.19 -24.73
N LYS A 81 -17.43 5.52 -25.58
CA LYS A 81 -17.65 4.07 -25.52
C LYS A 81 -16.35 3.29 -25.69
N SER A 82 -15.58 3.59 -26.73
CA SER A 82 -14.29 2.93 -26.98
C SER A 82 -13.31 3.12 -25.82
N CYS A 83 -13.26 4.32 -25.24
CA CYS A 83 -12.46 4.60 -24.05
C CYS A 83 -12.91 3.80 -22.83
N LYS A 84 -14.22 3.65 -22.62
CA LYS A 84 -14.78 2.83 -21.53
C LYS A 84 -14.45 1.34 -21.72
N GLU A 85 -14.57 0.84 -22.94
CA GLU A 85 -14.20 -0.54 -23.29
C GLU A 85 -12.72 -0.82 -23.06
N ALA A 86 -11.83 0.07 -23.51
CA ALA A 86 -10.39 -0.06 -23.28
C ALA A 86 -10.06 -0.07 -21.77
N ARG A 87 -10.68 0.80 -20.98
CA ARG A 87 -10.53 0.79 -19.51
C ARG A 87 -11.03 -0.51 -18.90
N HIS A 88 -12.17 -1.02 -19.36
CA HIS A 88 -12.72 -2.28 -18.88
C HIS A 88 -11.75 -3.44 -19.14
N VAL A 89 -11.18 -3.54 -20.34
CA VAL A 89 -10.17 -4.57 -20.67
C VAL A 89 -9.00 -4.52 -19.70
N VAL A 90 -8.41 -3.33 -19.48
CA VAL A 90 -7.30 -3.16 -18.53
C VAL A 90 -7.69 -3.57 -17.10
N THR A 91 -8.90 -3.22 -16.65
CA THR A 91 -9.36 -3.63 -15.32
C THR A 91 -9.53 -5.14 -15.20
N VAL A 92 -10.07 -5.80 -16.23
CA VAL A 92 -10.25 -7.26 -16.24
C VAL A 92 -8.90 -7.98 -16.25
N GLU A 93 -7.92 -7.51 -17.02
CA GLU A 93 -6.56 -8.05 -17.01
C GLU A 93 -5.90 -7.87 -15.64
N SER A 94 -6.01 -6.68 -15.04
CA SER A 94 -5.48 -6.42 -13.70
C SER A 94 -6.11 -7.33 -12.64
N LEU A 95 -7.43 -7.58 -12.73
CA LEU A 95 -8.15 -8.48 -11.83
C LEU A 95 -7.72 -9.94 -12.04
N SER A 96 -7.52 -10.36 -13.29
CA SER A 96 -7.01 -11.70 -13.61
C SER A 96 -5.60 -11.92 -13.04
N THR A 97 -4.70 -10.95 -13.18
CA THR A 97 -3.36 -11.03 -12.60
C THR A 97 -3.37 -11.02 -11.07
N ALA A 98 -4.23 -10.21 -10.44
CA ALA A 98 -4.43 -10.21 -9.00
C ALA A 98 -4.96 -11.57 -8.52
N LYS A 99 -5.93 -12.15 -9.22
CA LYS A 99 -6.49 -13.47 -8.92
C LYS A 99 -5.43 -14.58 -8.98
N ALA A 100 -4.57 -14.57 -10.01
CA ALA A 100 -3.46 -15.51 -10.11
C ALA A 100 -2.51 -15.40 -8.90
N ARG A 101 -2.12 -14.17 -8.53
CA ARG A 101 -1.26 -13.92 -7.37
C ARG A 101 -1.90 -14.38 -6.06
N THR A 102 -3.20 -14.14 -5.87
CA THR A 102 -3.90 -14.60 -4.65
C THR A 102 -3.93 -16.11 -4.55
N GLU A 103 -4.09 -16.81 -5.68
CA GLU A 103 -4.10 -18.28 -5.72
C GLU A 103 -2.71 -18.87 -5.42
N ASP A 104 -1.64 -18.26 -5.94
CA ASP A 104 -0.26 -18.67 -5.64
C ASP A 104 0.10 -18.45 -4.17
N LEU A 105 -0.33 -17.31 -3.60
CA LEU A 105 -0.16 -17.05 -2.18
C LEU A 105 -0.94 -18.05 -1.33
N ARG A 106 -2.18 -18.36 -1.71
CA ARG A 106 -3.01 -19.37 -1.03
C ARG A 106 -2.32 -20.74 -0.98
N LYS A 107 -1.77 -21.20 -2.11
CA LYS A 107 -0.99 -22.46 -2.17
C LYS A 107 0.23 -22.41 -1.26
N THR A 108 0.92 -21.28 -1.21
CA THR A 108 2.11 -21.09 -0.35
C THR A 108 1.74 -21.15 1.13
N VAL A 109 0.66 -20.47 1.52
CA VAL A 109 0.14 -20.50 2.90
C VAL A 109 -0.27 -21.91 3.29
N GLU A 110 -0.94 -22.65 2.41
CA GLU A 110 -1.32 -24.03 2.69
C GLU A 110 -0.11 -24.94 2.91
N LYS A 111 0.92 -24.81 2.06
CA LYS A 111 2.19 -25.53 2.24
C LYS A 111 2.90 -25.17 3.55
N GLN A 112 2.84 -23.92 3.98
CA GLN A 112 3.41 -23.51 5.27
C GLN A 112 2.61 -24.08 6.44
N ARG A 113 1.27 -24.11 6.34
CA ARG A 113 0.40 -24.71 7.35
C ARG A 113 0.66 -26.21 7.50
N SER A 114 0.77 -26.96 6.41
CA SER A 114 1.09 -28.39 6.47
C SER A 114 2.44 -28.64 7.14
N ARG A 115 3.47 -27.85 6.76
CA ARG A 115 4.80 -27.94 7.37
C ARG A 115 4.79 -27.59 8.87
N LYS A 116 3.98 -26.61 9.27
CA LYS A 116 3.80 -26.26 10.69
C LYS A 116 3.23 -27.44 11.47
N VAL A 117 2.20 -28.10 10.96
CA VAL A 117 1.59 -29.28 11.59
C VAL A 117 2.60 -30.42 11.72
N GLU A 118 3.42 -30.66 10.69
CA GLU A 118 4.49 -31.65 10.75
C GLU A 118 5.50 -31.34 11.87
N TYR A 119 5.94 -30.08 11.99
CA TYR A 119 6.83 -29.68 13.07
C TYR A 119 6.19 -29.77 14.45
N GLU A 120 4.93 -29.38 14.60
CA GLU A 120 4.19 -29.53 15.86
C GLU A 120 4.13 -31.00 16.30
N SER A 121 3.93 -31.93 15.35
CA SER A 121 3.97 -33.37 15.62
C SER A 121 5.37 -33.84 16.06
N ILE A 122 6.43 -33.39 15.37
CA ILE A 122 7.81 -33.74 15.73
C ILE A 122 8.17 -33.21 17.12
N VAL A 123 7.83 -31.96 17.43
CA VAL A 123 8.10 -31.34 18.74
C VAL A 123 7.37 -32.06 19.86
N SER A 124 6.09 -32.41 19.64
CA SER A 124 5.30 -33.16 20.62
C SER A 124 5.93 -34.52 20.92
N LEU A 125 6.33 -35.27 19.88
CA LEU A 125 7.01 -36.55 20.03
C LEU A 125 8.35 -36.43 20.78
N ALA A 126 9.14 -35.39 20.48
CA ALA A 126 10.40 -35.13 21.17
C ALA A 126 10.21 -34.78 22.65
N MET A 127 9.18 -34.00 22.98
CA MET A 127 8.82 -33.69 24.37
C MET A 127 8.39 -34.95 25.14
N GLU A 128 7.59 -35.82 24.54
CA GLU A 128 7.20 -37.10 25.14
C GLU A 128 8.42 -38.00 25.42
N ALA A 129 9.36 -38.08 24.48
CA ALA A 129 10.59 -38.86 24.65
C ALA A 129 11.48 -38.33 25.79
N LEU A 130 11.63 -37.00 25.92
CA LEU A 130 12.39 -36.37 27.01
C LEU A 130 11.74 -36.63 28.37
N ASN A 131 10.41 -36.58 28.45
CA ASN A 131 9.68 -36.87 29.69
C ASN A 131 9.82 -38.34 30.12
N GLN A 132 9.93 -39.29 29.17
CA GLN A 132 10.21 -40.70 29.48
C GLN A 132 11.66 -40.95 29.92
N ASP A 133 12.63 -40.18 29.42
CA ASP A 133 14.03 -40.35 29.84
C ASP A 133 14.29 -39.74 31.23
N ASN A 134 13.58 -38.68 31.59
CA ASN A 134 13.59 -38.10 32.94
C ASN A 134 12.90 -38.97 34.01
N SER A 135 12.16 -40.02 33.63
CA SER A 135 11.56 -40.98 34.58
C SER A 135 12.47 -42.18 34.89
N LYS A 136 13.66 -42.24 34.30
CA LYS A 136 14.71 -43.13 34.81
C LYS A 136 15.33 -42.39 35.98
N ASP A 137 14.91 -42.76 37.19
CA ASP A 137 15.58 -42.44 38.45
C ASP A 137 17.09 -42.66 38.26
N VAL A 138 17.80 -41.58 37.96
CA VAL A 138 19.21 -41.47 38.30
C VAL A 138 19.24 -41.62 39.81
N ASP A 139 20.10 -42.51 40.31
CA ASP A 139 20.32 -42.84 41.72
C ASP A 139 20.59 -41.57 42.57
N THR A 140 19.53 -40.81 42.84
CA THR A 140 19.55 -39.52 43.54
C THR A 140 19.83 -39.76 45.01
N GLU A 141 19.29 -40.86 45.55
CA GLU A 141 19.48 -41.29 46.94
C GLU A 141 20.96 -41.49 47.29
N GLY A 142 21.73 -42.21 46.44
CA GLY A 142 23.16 -42.40 46.64
C GLY A 142 23.98 -41.10 46.53
N THR A 143 23.57 -40.17 45.65
CA THR A 143 24.25 -38.87 45.51
C THR A 143 23.97 -37.93 46.69
N GLU A 144 22.75 -37.91 47.21
CA GLU A 144 22.36 -37.10 48.35
C GLU A 144 23.03 -37.59 49.63
N GLU A 145 23.10 -38.91 49.86
CA GLU A 145 23.80 -39.48 51.00
C GLU A 145 25.30 -39.14 50.97
N ALA A 146 25.93 -39.22 49.79
CA ALA A 146 27.33 -38.84 49.61
C ALA A 146 27.56 -37.34 49.89
N ILE A 147 26.69 -36.45 49.39
CA ILE A 147 26.78 -35.00 49.63
C ILE A 147 26.65 -34.70 51.12
N LEU A 148 25.70 -35.32 51.82
CA LEU A 148 25.52 -35.16 53.27
C LEU A 148 26.75 -35.65 54.06
N TRP A 149 27.31 -36.80 53.67
CA TRP A 149 28.51 -37.34 54.29
C TRP A 149 29.72 -36.40 54.13
N TYR A 150 30.00 -35.92 52.92
CA TYR A 150 31.10 -35.00 52.67
C TYR A 150 30.90 -33.66 53.37
N THR A 151 29.67 -33.13 53.37
CA THR A 151 29.34 -31.89 54.11
C THR A 151 29.64 -32.05 55.58
N LYS A 152 29.20 -33.16 56.19
CA LYS A 152 29.42 -33.45 57.61
C LYS A 152 30.88 -33.67 57.95
N VAL A 153 31.62 -34.45 57.16
CA VAL A 153 33.01 -34.85 57.45
C VAL A 153 33.98 -33.71 57.18
N LEU A 154 33.82 -33.00 56.06
CA LEU A 154 34.73 -31.94 55.67
C LEU A 154 34.35 -30.59 56.25
N GLY A 155 33.12 -30.41 56.72
CA GLY A 155 32.62 -29.08 57.08
C GLY A 155 32.66 -28.14 55.89
N PHE A 156 32.22 -28.65 54.74
CA PHE A 156 32.41 -28.00 53.45
C PHE A 156 31.20 -28.25 52.58
N ARG A 157 30.57 -27.18 52.11
CA ARG A 157 29.45 -27.24 51.18
C ARG A 157 29.61 -26.22 50.06
N ILE A 158 28.91 -26.47 48.97
CA ILE A 158 28.93 -25.62 47.78
C ILE A 158 27.49 -25.22 47.47
N GLU A 159 27.26 -23.93 47.27
CA GLU A 159 25.97 -23.37 46.89
C GLU A 159 26.09 -22.74 45.50
N GLY A 160 25.12 -23.04 44.63
CA GLY A 160 25.00 -22.45 43.29
C GLY A 160 24.12 -21.19 43.30
N GLY A 161 24.49 -20.19 42.49
CA GLY A 161 23.75 -18.94 42.34
C GLY A 161 24.35 -18.07 41.23
N GLU A 162 24.51 -16.76 41.49
CA GLU A 162 25.19 -15.84 40.55
C GLU A 162 26.67 -16.23 40.31
N GLY A 163 27.25 -17.00 41.22
CA GLY A 163 28.51 -17.73 41.06
C GLY A 163 28.46 -19.02 41.88
N VAL A 164 29.62 -19.66 42.05
CA VAL A 164 29.77 -20.83 42.92
C VAL A 164 30.31 -20.35 44.27
N LYS A 165 29.50 -20.51 45.33
CA LYS A 165 29.85 -20.14 46.70
C LYS A 165 30.38 -21.37 47.43
N PHE A 166 31.60 -21.25 47.92
CA PHE A 166 32.31 -22.26 48.72
C PHE A 166 32.17 -21.86 50.18
N ILE A 167 31.62 -22.75 51.01
CA ILE A 167 31.34 -22.47 52.41
C ILE A 167 32.03 -23.52 53.26
N PHE A 168 32.75 -23.05 54.26
CA PHE A 168 33.42 -23.87 55.25
C PHE A 168 32.87 -23.57 56.63
N ASP A 169 32.57 -24.63 57.36
CA ASP A 169 32.38 -24.62 58.80
C ASP A 169 33.54 -25.38 59.46
N LYS A 170 33.55 -25.47 60.79
CA LYS A 170 34.60 -26.17 61.58
C LYS A 170 36.01 -25.68 61.27
N ILE A 171 36.13 -24.38 60.97
CA ILE A 171 37.42 -23.70 60.84
C ILE A 171 37.86 -23.15 62.18
N ASP A 172 36.95 -22.51 62.91
CA ASP A 172 37.17 -21.91 64.21
C ASP A 172 36.88 -22.95 65.31
N LEU A 173 37.86 -23.26 66.15
CA LEU A 173 37.72 -24.25 67.22
C LEU A 173 36.83 -23.76 68.36
N GLU A 174 36.74 -22.44 68.57
CA GLU A 174 35.89 -21.84 69.61
C GLU A 174 34.44 -21.74 69.14
N ASN A 175 34.23 -21.53 67.84
CA ASN A 175 32.92 -21.47 67.23
C ASN A 175 32.84 -22.34 65.95
N PRO A 176 32.63 -23.66 66.10
CA PRO A 176 32.65 -24.59 64.96
C PRO A 176 31.53 -24.35 63.94
N ASP A 177 30.46 -23.68 64.33
CA ASP A 177 29.33 -23.34 63.44
C ASP A 177 29.56 -22.03 62.66
N LYS A 178 30.66 -21.32 62.93
CA LYS A 178 31.00 -20.08 62.21
C LYS A 178 31.35 -20.39 60.76
N GLU A 179 30.65 -19.74 59.85
CA GLU A 179 30.84 -19.92 58.41
C GLU A 179 31.92 -18.99 57.86
N TYR A 180 32.77 -19.55 57.00
CA TYR A 180 33.75 -18.84 56.20
C TYR A 180 33.42 -19.15 54.75
N SER A 181 33.31 -18.13 53.90
CA SER A 181 32.88 -18.35 52.53
C SER A 181 33.58 -17.46 51.51
N PHE A 182 33.66 -17.95 50.29
CA PHE A 182 33.99 -17.13 49.14
C PHE A 182 33.16 -17.55 47.93
N THR A 183 32.91 -16.62 47.02
CA THR A 183 32.12 -16.86 45.81
C THR A 183 32.97 -16.50 44.60
N ILE A 184 33.13 -17.45 43.68
CA ILE A 184 33.81 -17.23 42.40
C ILE A 184 32.84 -17.41 41.23
N ARG A 185 33.05 -16.64 40.17
CA ARG A 185 32.29 -16.74 38.91
C ARG A 185 33.25 -16.91 37.75
N LEU A 186 32.96 -17.89 36.90
CA LEU A 186 33.68 -18.10 35.65
C LEU A 186 33.01 -17.26 34.55
N ASN A 187 33.72 -16.25 34.05
CA ASN A 187 33.30 -15.43 32.93
C ASN A 187 34.25 -15.69 31.75
N GLY A 188 33.78 -16.39 30.73
CA GLY A 188 34.65 -16.92 29.68
C GLY A 188 35.67 -17.90 30.28
N ASP A 189 36.96 -17.64 30.07
CA ASP A 189 38.07 -18.45 30.59
C ASP A 189 38.71 -17.84 31.86
N THR A 190 38.05 -16.88 32.51
CA THR A 190 38.60 -16.19 33.68
C THR A 190 37.68 -16.26 34.89
N TYR A 191 38.22 -16.72 36.01
CA TYR A 191 37.60 -16.68 37.33
C TYR A 191 37.70 -15.29 37.93
N THR A 192 36.58 -14.83 38.47
CA THR A 192 36.45 -13.57 39.21
C THR A 192 35.95 -13.85 40.63
N LEU A 193 36.51 -13.19 41.63
CA LEU A 193 36.08 -13.28 43.02
C LEU A 193 34.96 -12.27 43.26
N LEU A 194 33.75 -12.74 43.56
CA LEU A 194 32.58 -11.91 43.83
C LEU A 194 32.52 -11.48 45.31
N GLN A 195 32.70 -12.42 46.22
CA GLN A 195 32.59 -12.20 47.67
C GLN A 195 33.60 -13.08 48.41
N CYS A 196 34.12 -12.60 49.54
CA CYS A 196 34.96 -13.35 50.46
C CYS A 196 34.71 -12.84 51.88
N ASP A 197 34.24 -13.70 52.76
CA ASP A 197 33.89 -13.37 54.14
C ASP A 197 34.43 -14.46 55.09
N PRO A 198 35.33 -14.11 56.03
CA PRO A 198 36.02 -12.82 56.19
C PRO A 198 36.95 -12.50 55.02
N SER A 199 37.37 -11.23 54.88
CA SER A 199 38.28 -10.83 53.82
C SER A 199 39.67 -11.46 54.01
N VAL A 200 40.21 -12.06 52.95
CA VAL A 200 41.56 -12.66 52.95
C VAL A 200 42.48 -11.80 52.10
N GLU A 201 43.55 -11.27 52.69
CA GLU A 201 44.51 -10.37 52.02
C GLU A 201 45.11 -10.98 50.75
N ASP A 202 45.45 -12.27 50.79
CA ASP A 202 46.08 -12.99 49.67
C ASP A 202 45.09 -13.55 48.63
N ALA A 203 43.79 -13.30 48.77
CA ALA A 203 42.77 -13.89 47.89
C ALA A 203 42.98 -13.54 46.41
N LYS A 204 43.47 -12.33 46.12
CA LYS A 204 43.76 -11.89 44.74
C LYS A 204 44.95 -12.63 44.13
N VAL A 205 45.97 -12.93 44.92
CA VAL A 205 47.15 -13.69 44.48
C VAL A 205 46.74 -15.13 44.16
N LEU A 206 45.95 -15.74 45.04
CA LEU A 206 45.40 -17.08 44.83
C LEU A 206 44.48 -17.15 43.60
N LEU A 207 43.67 -16.11 43.36
CA LEU A 207 42.80 -16.03 42.17
C LEU A 207 43.62 -15.92 40.88
N ASN A 208 44.73 -15.17 40.89
CA ASN A 208 45.62 -15.08 39.75
C ASN A 208 46.29 -16.44 39.46
N GLU A 209 46.71 -17.18 40.47
CA GLU A 209 47.23 -18.55 40.31
C GLU A 209 46.15 -19.49 39.75
N LEU A 210 44.90 -19.38 40.22
CA LEU A 210 43.77 -20.14 39.69
C LEU A 210 43.56 -19.87 38.19
N ASN A 211 43.59 -18.61 37.78
CA ASN A 211 43.44 -18.22 36.37
C ASN A 211 44.61 -18.68 35.48
N GLN A 212 45.80 -18.86 36.04
CA GLN A 212 46.97 -19.37 35.29
C GLN A 212 46.99 -20.91 35.19
N THR A 213 46.58 -21.60 36.25
CA THR A 213 46.75 -23.07 36.39
C THR A 213 45.46 -23.86 36.21
N ASN A 214 44.31 -23.20 36.22
CA ASN A 214 42.98 -23.80 36.32
C ASN A 214 42.83 -24.79 37.50
N GLY A 215 43.65 -24.61 38.55
CA GLY A 215 43.76 -25.53 39.69
C GLY A 215 42.74 -25.29 40.80
N LEU A 216 41.44 -25.48 40.54
CA LEU A 216 40.36 -25.17 41.50
C LEU A 216 40.54 -25.85 42.86
N PHE A 217 40.87 -27.14 42.91
CA PHE A 217 41.06 -27.85 44.18
C PHE A 217 42.20 -27.28 45.02
N LYS A 218 43.28 -26.84 44.36
CA LYS A 218 44.43 -26.22 45.02
C LYS A 218 44.03 -24.86 45.60
N PHE A 219 43.30 -24.07 44.83
CA PHE A 219 42.74 -22.78 45.25
C PHE A 219 41.83 -22.91 46.48
N VAL A 220 40.84 -23.82 46.44
CA VAL A 220 39.89 -24.08 47.54
C VAL A 220 40.64 -24.48 48.83
N ARG A 221 41.65 -25.35 48.71
CA ARG A 221 42.50 -25.74 49.86
C ARG A 221 43.33 -24.58 50.41
N ALA A 222 43.88 -23.74 49.53
CA ALA A 222 44.65 -22.57 49.94
C ALA A 222 43.77 -21.55 50.66
N MET A 223 42.56 -21.28 50.15
CA MET A 223 41.57 -20.41 50.79
C MET A 223 41.19 -20.92 52.19
N ARG A 224 40.93 -22.23 52.34
CA ARG A 224 40.64 -22.82 53.66
C ARG A 224 41.77 -22.61 54.67
N LYS A 225 43.03 -22.80 54.26
CA LYS A 225 44.20 -22.54 55.12
C LYS A 225 44.31 -21.08 55.54
N LYS A 226 43.96 -20.15 54.65
CA LYS A 226 43.97 -18.71 54.96
C LYS A 226 42.88 -18.34 55.95
N PHE A 227 41.69 -18.93 55.83
CA PHE A 227 40.64 -18.79 56.83
C PHE A 227 41.04 -19.36 58.20
N GLN A 228 41.68 -20.54 58.24
CA GLN A 228 42.24 -21.12 59.47
C GLN A 228 43.25 -20.19 60.14
N ALA A 229 44.24 -19.71 59.39
CA ALA A 229 45.23 -18.78 59.92
C ALA A 229 44.59 -17.46 60.43
N SER A 230 43.52 -17.00 59.79
CA SER A 230 42.79 -15.80 60.23
C SER A 230 41.98 -16.03 61.50
N ALA A 231 41.45 -17.25 61.70
CA ALA A 231 40.78 -17.63 62.94
C ALA A 231 41.77 -17.74 64.11
N ASP A 232 42.95 -18.33 63.88
CA ASP A 232 44.01 -18.47 64.90
C ASP A 232 44.63 -17.13 65.30
N ASN A 233 44.78 -16.19 64.36
CA ASN A 233 45.35 -14.86 64.61
C ASN A 233 44.40 -13.87 65.33
N GLY A 234 43.14 -14.26 65.59
CA GLY A 234 42.23 -13.53 66.48
C GLY A 234 42.60 -13.60 67.97
N ILE A 235 43.64 -14.37 68.32
CA ILE A 235 44.05 -14.69 69.70
C ILE A 235 45.38 -14.00 70.05
N LEU A 236 45.42 -12.67 70.24
CA LEU A 236 46.50 -11.99 70.99
C LEU A 236 46.01 -10.70 71.68
N PRO A 237 46.25 -10.50 73.00
CA PRO A 237 45.82 -9.33 73.75
C PRO A 237 46.92 -8.25 73.82
N ALA A 238 46.55 -6.97 73.71
CA ALA A 238 47.42 -5.85 74.06
C ALA A 238 46.69 -4.96 75.08
N THR A 239 47.18 -4.99 76.32
CA THR A 239 46.82 -4.06 77.39
C THR A 239 47.65 -2.78 77.26
N SER A 240 47.05 -1.60 77.44
CA SER A 240 47.37 -0.70 78.56
C SER A 240 46.64 0.66 78.48
N THR A 241 45.89 0.94 79.54
CA THR A 241 45.71 2.20 80.30
C THR A 241 45.45 3.58 79.64
N VAL A 242 44.26 4.11 80.02
CA VAL A 242 43.96 5.43 80.67
C VAL A 242 43.97 6.73 79.84
N HIS A 243 42.74 7.28 79.73
CA HIS A 243 42.27 8.69 79.80
C HIS A 243 43.21 9.86 79.42
N SER A 244 42.76 10.78 78.56
CA SER A 244 41.97 11.97 78.97
C SER A 244 41.69 12.95 77.81
N GLU A 245 40.47 13.51 77.86
CA GLU A 245 39.95 14.79 77.33
C GLU A 245 39.91 15.05 75.81
N LEU A 246 38.72 15.15 75.20
CA LEU A 246 37.77 16.29 75.12
C LEU A 246 38.26 17.42 74.20
N SER A 247 37.52 17.65 73.09
CA SER A 247 36.83 18.92 72.75
C SER A 247 36.55 18.98 71.22
N THR A 248 35.27 18.95 70.82
CA THR A 248 34.46 20.09 70.30
C THR A 248 34.81 20.44 68.84
N ASP A 249 33.93 20.61 67.85
CA ASP A 249 32.52 20.98 67.74
C ASP A 249 31.94 20.37 66.44
N SER A 250 30.71 19.86 66.43
CA SER A 250 29.49 20.48 65.87
C SER A 250 29.70 21.20 64.52
N ILE A 251 28.93 20.97 63.46
CA ILE A 251 27.51 21.33 63.31
C ILE A 251 26.91 20.62 62.06
N SER A 252 25.62 20.25 62.17
CA SER A 252 24.58 20.18 61.10
C SER A 252 24.40 18.90 60.26
N SER A 253 23.38 18.12 60.65
CA SER A 253 22.40 17.44 59.75
C SER A 253 21.30 18.44 59.31
N PRO A 254 20.21 18.11 58.57
CA PRO A 254 19.78 16.91 57.78
C PRO A 254 19.08 17.35 56.44
N PRO A 255 18.03 16.70 55.85
CA PRO A 255 17.63 15.29 55.70
C PRO A 255 17.32 14.83 54.24
N ALA A 256 17.03 13.52 54.19
CA ALA A 256 16.18 12.71 53.31
C ALA A 256 15.15 13.35 52.33
N SER A 257 14.87 12.59 51.26
CA SER A 257 13.55 12.00 50.91
C SER A 257 13.75 11.09 49.69
N ALA A 258 13.45 9.78 49.76
CA ALA A 258 12.15 9.17 49.44
C ALA A 258 11.75 9.41 47.97
N ASP A 259 11.32 8.46 47.15
CA ASP A 259 10.47 7.31 47.43
C ASP A 259 10.34 6.44 46.16
N HIS A 260 10.12 5.12 46.36
CA HIS A 260 9.22 4.21 45.63
C HIS A 260 8.95 4.47 44.13
N GLY A 261 9.17 3.56 43.18
CA GLY A 261 8.86 2.13 43.18
C GLY A 261 8.08 1.78 41.89
N ARG A 262 8.09 0.49 41.52
CA ARG A 262 7.21 -0.20 40.56
C ARG A 262 7.50 -0.15 39.04
N SER A 263 8.15 -1.21 38.60
CA SER A 263 7.64 -2.28 37.69
C SER A 263 6.56 -1.97 36.64
N ASP A 264 6.92 -2.40 35.42
CA ASP A 264 6.19 -3.21 34.45
C ASP A 264 5.47 -2.59 33.24
N PHE A 265 5.75 -3.30 32.13
CA PHE A 265 5.37 -3.15 30.74
C PHE A 265 3.86 -3.32 30.50
N SER A 266 3.32 -2.65 29.47
CA SER A 266 2.75 -3.32 28.27
C SER A 266 2.12 -2.35 27.25
N ASN A 267 2.20 -2.81 25.99
CA ASN A 267 1.59 -2.34 24.73
C ASN A 267 0.15 -1.79 24.79
N LEU A 268 -0.19 -0.89 23.85
CA LEU A 268 -1.04 -1.17 22.68
C LEU A 268 -1.31 0.10 21.82
N GLN A 269 -0.99 -0.01 20.53
CA GLN A 269 -1.83 0.25 19.34
C GLN A 269 -2.84 1.42 19.33
N SER A 270 -2.73 2.33 18.34
CA SER A 270 -3.91 2.87 17.65
C SER A 270 -3.61 3.33 16.22
N ASP A 271 -4.57 3.07 15.35
CA ASP A 271 -4.70 3.53 13.96
C ASP A 271 -4.86 5.04 13.83
N SER A 272 -4.61 5.59 12.62
CA SER A 272 -5.47 6.61 11.98
C SER A 272 -5.12 6.84 10.50
N GLU A 273 -6.18 6.88 9.68
CA GLU A 273 -6.25 7.22 8.26
C GLU A 273 -5.90 8.69 7.95
N ALA A 274 -5.40 8.98 6.74
CA ALA A 274 -5.79 10.19 5.97
C ALA A 274 -5.32 10.19 4.49
N VAL A 275 -6.30 10.10 3.59
CA VAL A 275 -6.60 11.02 2.45
C VAL A 275 -5.56 11.30 1.35
N LEU A 276 -6.01 10.99 0.13
CA LEU A 276 -5.49 11.34 -1.20
C LEU A 276 -5.41 12.85 -1.50
N ARG A 277 -4.32 13.29 -2.16
CA ARG A 277 -4.38 14.35 -3.19
C ARG A 277 -3.18 14.28 -4.13
N GLY A 278 -3.45 14.11 -5.42
CA GLY A 278 -2.43 14.06 -6.47
C GLY A 278 -1.98 15.42 -6.99
N LYS A 279 -0.90 15.43 -7.78
CA LYS A 279 -0.73 16.22 -9.01
C LYS A 279 0.57 15.85 -9.76
N LYS A 280 0.34 15.27 -10.93
CA LYS A 280 0.96 15.42 -12.27
C LYS A 280 2.43 15.85 -12.44
N HIS A 281 3.05 15.06 -13.30
CA HIS A 281 4.26 15.21 -14.12
C HIS A 281 4.60 16.59 -14.71
N HIS A 282 5.91 16.83 -14.79
CA HIS A 282 6.68 17.48 -15.86
C HIS A 282 7.88 16.55 -16.16
N SER A 283 8.49 16.41 -17.34
CA SER A 283 8.16 16.62 -18.74
C SER A 283 9.39 16.15 -19.55
N ARG A 284 9.16 15.76 -20.81
CA ARG A 284 10.04 15.92 -22.00
C ARG A 284 11.01 14.80 -22.43
N LYS A 285 10.97 14.62 -23.78
CA LYS A 285 11.96 14.08 -24.73
C LYS A 285 12.04 12.56 -24.92
N GLU A 286 12.26 12.02 -26.11
CA GLU A 286 12.16 12.45 -27.51
C GLU A 286 12.15 11.15 -28.33
N ALA A 287 11.78 11.24 -29.61
CA ALA A 287 11.70 10.12 -30.54
C ALA A 287 13.02 9.34 -30.69
N ASN A 288 12.91 8.03 -30.98
CA ASN A 288 13.46 7.48 -32.22
C ASN A 288 12.96 6.06 -32.50
N HIS A 289 12.36 5.91 -33.68
CA HIS A 289 12.14 4.64 -34.37
C HIS A 289 13.45 4.17 -35.01
N GLY A 290 13.73 2.87 -34.92
CA GLY A 290 14.86 2.24 -35.60
C GLY A 290 14.62 0.75 -35.88
N TYR A 291 14.35 0.47 -37.15
CA TYR A 291 14.64 -0.77 -37.89
C TYR A 291 13.95 -2.11 -37.53
N SER A 292 13.03 -2.47 -38.44
CA SER A 292 13.12 -3.60 -39.36
C SER A 292 13.07 -5.04 -38.81
N ALA A 293 11.98 -5.73 -39.10
CA ALA A 293 12.01 -7.17 -39.37
C ALA A 293 10.97 -7.56 -40.43
N ARG A 294 11.48 -8.25 -41.45
CA ARG A 294 10.83 -8.78 -42.64
C ARG A 294 9.71 -9.77 -42.31
N ARG A 295 8.64 -9.78 -43.11
CA ARG A 295 8.05 -11.03 -43.60
C ARG A 295 7.44 -10.84 -44.98
N ALA A 296 7.92 -11.64 -45.91
CA ALA A 296 7.49 -11.69 -47.29
C ALA A 296 6.27 -12.62 -47.42
N SER A 297 5.35 -12.16 -48.29
CA SER A 297 4.65 -12.92 -49.33
C SER A 297 3.76 -14.11 -48.94
N GLN A 298 2.46 -14.00 -49.23
CA GLN A 298 1.82 -14.58 -50.43
C GLN A 298 0.28 -14.47 -50.32
N SER A 299 -0.35 -13.61 -51.13
CA SER A 299 -1.73 -13.84 -51.60
C SER A 299 -1.97 -13.19 -52.97
N LYS A 300 -1.97 -14.09 -53.95
CA LYS A 300 -2.63 -14.13 -55.26
C LYS A 300 -3.33 -12.86 -55.78
N SER A 301 -2.82 -12.41 -56.94
CA SER A 301 -3.39 -11.45 -57.88
C SER A 301 -4.06 -12.17 -59.04
N VAL A 302 -5.28 -11.75 -59.40
CA VAL A 302 -5.91 -11.54 -60.76
C VAL A 302 -7.42 -11.37 -60.50
N ASP A 303 -8.23 -10.50 -61.12
CA ASP A 303 -8.20 -9.66 -62.32
C ASP A 303 -9.39 -8.68 -62.15
N ALA A 304 -9.35 -7.37 -62.42
CA ALA A 304 -9.38 -6.67 -63.72
C ALA A 304 -10.59 -5.70 -63.80
N LEU A 305 -10.41 -4.64 -64.60
CA LEU A 305 -11.38 -3.64 -65.08
C LEU A 305 -11.79 -2.47 -64.15
N ARG A 306 -10.93 -1.44 -64.16
CA ARG A 306 -11.38 -0.03 -64.12
C ARG A 306 -10.83 0.72 -65.33
N ARG A 307 -11.75 1.20 -66.20
CA ARG A 307 -11.68 2.48 -66.93
C ARG A 307 -13.00 2.63 -67.70
N SER A 308 -13.83 3.64 -67.39
CA SER A 308 -13.91 4.87 -68.22
C SER A 308 -14.85 5.94 -67.59
N PRO A 309 -14.81 7.20 -68.08
CA PRO A 309 -14.98 8.40 -67.26
C PRO A 309 -16.26 9.24 -67.51
N ARG A 310 -16.50 10.19 -66.58
CA ARG A 310 -17.16 11.51 -66.69
C ARG A 310 -18.37 11.67 -67.64
N ARG A 311 -19.57 11.82 -67.07
CA ARG A 311 -20.74 12.39 -67.75
C ARG A 311 -20.64 13.92 -67.87
N LYS A 312 -20.81 14.45 -69.08
CA LYS A 312 -21.20 15.85 -69.34
C LYS A 312 -22.67 15.87 -69.80
N LYS A 313 -23.42 16.87 -69.35
CA LYS A 313 -24.76 17.23 -69.83
C LYS A 313 -24.64 18.09 -71.10
N SER A 314 -25.53 17.90 -72.08
CA SER A 314 -26.10 18.98 -72.91
C SER A 314 -27.22 18.50 -73.84
N PHE A 315 -28.38 19.11 -73.64
CA PHE A 315 -29.40 19.57 -74.60
C PHE A 315 -30.01 18.64 -75.67
N ILE A 316 -31.35 18.55 -75.56
CA ILE A 316 -32.35 18.26 -76.59
C ILE A 316 -32.56 19.53 -77.42
N ILE A 317 -32.67 19.43 -78.75
CA ILE A 317 -33.52 20.21 -79.68
C ILE A 317 -33.40 19.54 -81.06
N GLY A 318 -34.53 19.32 -81.75
CA GLY A 318 -34.62 18.94 -83.16
C GLY A 318 -35.54 17.77 -83.40
#